data_AF-A0A0D0CFN9-F1
#
_entry.id   AF-A0A0D0CFN9-F1
#
_cell.length_a   1.000
_cell.length_b   1.000
_cell.length_c   1.000
_cell.angle_alpha   90.00
_cell.angle_beta   90.00
_cell.angle_gamma   90.00
#
_symmetry.space_group_name_H-M   'P 1'
#
loop_
_entity.id
_entity.type
_entity.pdbx_description
1 polymer ?
#
loop_
_entity_poly.entity_id
_entity_poly.type
_entity_poly.pdbx_seq_one_letter_code
_entity_poly.pdbx_strand_id
1 'polypeptide(L)'
;MSRSITSSRSWRTQEDLFMESHIRGAIELSPAWYQQGKVPYRHQPEVSTILKGSHANPGPWQWIQAGALQNAILLVTLMVMHSDLYASGRETFLKLASSTQDKDMQQIIPEWSTVYMVVLVIVNQATPFHRDLSCWVQCLDMLATIGGDPDLHIELDNIG
;
A
#
# COMPACT_ATOMS: atom_id res chain seq x y z
N MET A 1 -15.02 21.39 -11.19
CA MET A 1 -16.27 20.74 -10.77
C MET A 1 -15.90 19.60 -9.82
N SER A 2 -16.10 19.77 -8.51
CA SER A 2 -15.83 18.73 -7.52
C SER A 2 -16.84 17.60 -7.68
N ARG A 3 -16.41 16.47 -8.23
CA ARG A 3 -17.20 15.24 -8.25
C ARG A 3 -16.94 14.52 -6.93
N SER A 4 -17.72 14.85 -5.91
CA SER A 4 -17.85 14.03 -4.71
C SER A 4 -18.45 12.68 -5.12
N ILE A 5 -17.81 11.57 -4.74
CA ILE A 5 -18.33 10.22 -5.01
C ILE A 5 -19.61 10.04 -4.18
N THR A 6 -20.75 10.04 -4.84
CA THR A 6 -22.02 9.49 -4.36
C THR A 6 -22.25 8.04 -4.83
N SER A 7 -21.23 7.43 -5.47
CA SER A 7 -21.26 6.05 -5.99
C SER A 7 -20.80 5.05 -4.93
N SER A 8 -21.52 3.94 -4.79
CA SER A 8 -21.19 2.80 -3.92
C SER A 8 -19.98 1.97 -4.39
N ARG A 9 -19.27 2.40 -5.45
CA ARG A 9 -18.15 1.66 -6.05
C ARG A 9 -16.80 2.28 -5.65
N SER A 10 -15.85 1.41 -5.30
CA SER A 10 -14.49 1.79 -4.93
C SER A 10 -13.74 2.41 -6.11
N TRP A 11 -13.08 3.56 -5.88
CA TRP A 11 -12.26 4.23 -6.90
C TRP A 11 -11.11 3.37 -7.43
N ARG A 12 -10.68 2.37 -6.63
CA ARG A 12 -9.65 1.39 -7.03
C ARG A 12 -10.10 0.48 -8.18
N THR A 13 -11.40 0.43 -8.45
CA THR A 13 -12.02 -0.49 -9.41
C THR A 13 -12.93 0.20 -10.44
N GLN A 14 -13.02 1.53 -10.42
CA GLN A 14 -13.92 2.28 -11.31
C GLN A 14 -13.22 2.53 -12.65
N GLU A 15 -13.69 1.90 -13.73
CA GLU A 15 -13.03 1.92 -15.04
C GLU A 15 -12.93 3.32 -15.67
N ASP A 16 -13.91 4.20 -15.40
CA ASP A 16 -13.92 5.59 -15.86
C ASP A 16 -12.86 6.47 -15.17
N LEU A 17 -12.21 5.98 -14.12
CA LEU A 17 -11.08 6.63 -13.46
C LEU A 17 -9.73 6.16 -14.00
N PHE A 18 -9.70 5.16 -14.87
CA PHE A 18 -8.46 4.58 -15.37
C PHE A 18 -7.95 5.38 -16.57
N MET A 19 -6.62 5.46 -16.72
CA MET A 19 -6.04 5.96 -17.96
C MET A 19 -6.26 4.96 -19.10
N GLU A 20 -6.29 5.45 -20.34
CA GLU A 20 -6.23 4.62 -21.54
C GLU A 20 -4.82 4.05 -21.73
N SER A 21 -4.48 3.08 -20.88
CA SER A 21 -3.17 2.47 -20.79
C SER A 21 -3.29 0.94 -20.80
N HIS A 22 -2.18 0.26 -21.10
CA HIS A 22 -2.08 -1.19 -21.04
C HIS A 22 -2.13 -1.72 -19.60
N ILE A 23 -1.82 -0.87 -18.61
CA ILE A 23 -2.00 -1.11 -17.18
C ILE A 23 -3.08 -0.16 -16.67
N ARG A 24 -4.03 -0.66 -15.87
CA ARG A 24 -5.15 0.13 -15.38
C ARG A 24 -5.46 -0.20 -13.92
N GLY A 25 -5.93 0.80 -13.18
CA GLY A 25 -6.42 0.63 -11.81
C GLY A 25 -5.33 0.68 -10.76
N ALA A 26 -5.58 0.03 -9.63
CA ALA A 26 -4.69 0.04 -8.48
C ALA A 26 -4.18 -1.38 -8.15
N ILE A 27 -2.87 -1.50 -7.95
CA ILE A 27 -2.23 -2.71 -7.44
C ILE A 27 -1.82 -2.45 -6.00
N GLU A 28 -2.39 -3.23 -5.09
CA GLU A 28 -2.09 -3.18 -3.67
C GLU A 28 -1.25 -4.39 -3.29
N LEU A 29 -0.10 -4.13 -2.69
CA LEU A 29 0.76 -5.13 -2.07
C LEU A 29 0.87 -4.78 -0.59
N SER A 30 0.37 -5.65 0.27
CA SER A 30 0.49 -5.47 1.72
C SER A 30 0.57 -6.82 2.44
N PRO A 31 1.30 -6.93 3.55
CA PRO A 31 1.28 -8.13 4.36
C PRO A 31 0.07 -8.16 5.30
N ALA A 32 -0.57 -7.03 5.63
CA ALA A 32 -1.58 -6.97 6.69
C ALA A 32 -2.58 -5.80 6.62
N TRP A 33 -2.66 -5.06 5.52
CA TRP A 33 -3.33 -3.74 5.53
C TRP A 33 -4.86 -3.79 5.57
N TYR A 34 -5.48 -4.57 4.68
CA TYR A 34 -6.92 -4.48 4.46
C TYR A 34 -7.74 -4.82 5.71
N GLN A 35 -7.36 -5.85 6.47
CA GLN A 35 -8.05 -6.25 7.68
C GLN A 35 -7.83 -5.27 8.85
N GLN A 36 -6.72 -4.52 8.86
CA GLN A 36 -6.49 -3.48 9.87
C GLN A 36 -7.41 -2.28 9.69
N GLY A 37 -7.87 -1.99 8.47
CA GLY A 37 -8.83 -0.92 8.21
C GLY A 37 -10.27 -1.25 8.61
N LYS A 38 -10.56 -2.47 9.08
CA LYS A 38 -11.92 -2.90 9.40
C LYS A 38 -12.23 -2.78 10.89
N VAL A 39 -13.27 -2.01 11.21
CA VAL A 39 -13.83 -1.90 12.56
C VAL A 39 -15.15 -2.70 12.63
N PRO A 40 -15.36 -3.55 13.66
CA PRO A 40 -14.43 -3.89 14.75
C PRO A 40 -13.29 -4.81 14.29
N TYR A 41 -12.13 -4.71 14.95
CA TYR A 41 -10.93 -5.53 14.70
C TYR A 41 -11.13 -7.01 15.05
N ARG A 42 -11.92 -7.72 14.24
CA ARG A 42 -12.25 -9.15 14.43
C ARG A 42 -11.59 -10.05 13.41
N HIS A 43 -10.88 -9.47 12.45
CA HIS A 43 -10.27 -10.22 11.36
C HIS A 43 -8.79 -10.40 11.65
N GLN A 44 -8.28 -11.62 11.44
CA GLN A 44 -6.85 -11.82 11.45
C GLN A 44 -6.23 -11.05 10.28
N PRO A 45 -5.08 -10.40 10.47
CA PRO A 45 -4.34 -9.81 9.37
C PRO A 45 -4.04 -10.86 8.30
N GLU A 46 -4.17 -10.49 7.02
CA GLU A 46 -3.78 -11.34 5.90
C GLU A 46 -3.02 -10.52 4.85
N VAL A 47 -2.25 -11.23 4.02
CA VAL A 47 -1.64 -10.60 2.84
C VAL A 47 -2.71 -10.16 1.84
N SER A 48 -2.42 -9.11 1.09
CA SER A 48 -3.23 -8.67 -0.05
C SER A 48 -3.52 -9.85 -1.00
N THR A 49 -4.73 -9.92 -1.54
CA THR A 49 -5.22 -11.06 -2.36
C THR A 49 -4.28 -11.43 -3.51
N ILE A 50 -3.61 -10.44 -4.12
CA ILE A 50 -2.69 -10.65 -5.25
C ILE A 50 -1.40 -11.40 -4.86
N LEU A 51 -1.12 -11.51 -3.56
CA LEU A 51 0.04 -12.20 -2.99
C LEU A 51 -0.28 -13.60 -2.49
N LYS A 52 -1.56 -13.99 -2.44
CA LYS A 52 -1.97 -15.34 -2.05
C LYS A 52 -1.43 -16.37 -3.04
N GLY A 53 -1.01 -17.54 -2.58
CA GLY A 53 -0.52 -18.61 -3.46
C GLY A 53 -1.57 -19.15 -4.45
N SER A 54 -2.85 -18.86 -4.22
CA SER A 54 -3.95 -19.14 -5.17
C SER A 54 -3.99 -18.18 -6.36
N HIS A 55 -3.25 -17.07 -6.31
CA HIS A 55 -3.18 -16.12 -7.41
C HIS A 55 -2.29 -16.65 -8.53
N ALA A 56 -2.84 -16.75 -9.74
CA ALA A 56 -2.17 -17.43 -10.86
C ALA A 56 -0.92 -16.71 -11.39
N ASN A 57 -0.79 -15.40 -11.14
CA ASN A 57 0.33 -14.62 -11.62
C ASN A 57 1.43 -14.51 -10.54
N PRO A 58 2.67 -15.00 -10.80
CA PRO A 58 3.80 -14.87 -9.88
C PRO A 58 4.45 -13.47 -9.90
N GLY A 59 4.08 -12.60 -10.84
CA GLY A 59 4.65 -11.26 -11.02
C GLY A 59 4.70 -10.39 -9.75
N PRO A 60 3.66 -10.37 -8.88
CA PRO A 60 3.70 -9.65 -7.60
C PRO A 60 4.84 -10.09 -6.68
N TRP A 61 5.07 -11.40 -6.55
CA TRP A 61 6.17 -11.95 -5.76
C TRP A 61 7.53 -11.58 -6.37
N GLN A 62 7.66 -11.74 -7.69
CA GLN A 62 8.87 -11.36 -8.41
C GLN A 62 9.19 -9.86 -8.26
N TRP A 63 8.17 -9.00 -8.25
CA TRP A 63 8.32 -7.56 -8.07
C TRP A 63 8.84 -7.21 -6.66
N ILE A 64 8.32 -7.85 -5.62
CA ILE A 64 8.80 -7.66 -4.23
C ILE A 64 10.28 -8.05 -4.13
N GLN A 65 10.66 -9.19 -4.73
CA GLN A 65 12.03 -9.67 -4.72
C GLN A 65 12.97 -8.78 -5.53
N ALA A 66 12.53 -8.33 -6.71
CA ALA A 66 13.32 -7.42 -7.56
C ALA A 66 13.52 -6.05 -6.89
N GLY A 67 12.55 -5.58 -6.11
CA GLY A 67 12.62 -4.32 -5.37
C GLY A 67 13.48 -4.36 -4.10
N ALA A 68 14.01 -5.52 -3.71
CA ALA A 68 14.63 -5.71 -2.39
C ALA A 68 15.78 -4.74 -2.08
N LEU A 69 16.66 -4.48 -3.05
CA LEU A 69 17.77 -3.56 -2.86
C LEU A 69 17.29 -2.11 -2.69
N GLN A 70 16.37 -1.66 -3.55
CA GLN A 70 15.82 -0.31 -3.49
C GLN A 70 15.10 -0.07 -2.15
N ASN A 71 14.33 -1.07 -1.72
CA ASN A 71 13.63 -1.09 -0.45
C ASN A 71 14.59 -1.04 0.74
N ALA A 72 15.70 -1.79 0.68
CA ALA A 72 16.74 -1.72 1.71
C ALA A 72 17.38 -0.33 1.81
N ILE A 73 17.63 0.35 0.68
CA ILE A 73 18.18 1.72 0.68
C ILE A 73 17.19 2.70 1.32
N LEU A 74 15.91 2.63 0.95
CA LEU A 74 14.85 3.44 1.58
C LEU A 74 14.75 3.15 3.07
N LEU A 75 14.86 1.89 3.46
CA LEU A 75 14.80 1.47 4.85
C LEU A 75 15.98 2.00 5.68
N VAL A 76 17.20 1.98 5.13
CA VAL A 76 18.38 2.57 5.78
C VAL A 76 18.22 4.09 5.90
N THR A 77 17.68 4.73 4.87
CA THR A 77 17.39 6.16 4.88
C THR A 77 16.37 6.51 5.98
N LEU A 78 15.32 5.71 6.12
CA LEU A 78 14.36 5.83 7.22
C LEU A 78 15.00 5.57 8.59
N MET A 79 15.87 4.57 8.71
CA MET A 79 16.59 4.25 9.94
C MET A 79 17.47 5.42 10.41
N VAL A 80 18.11 6.13 9.48
CA VAL A 80 18.99 7.27 9.78
C VAL A 80 18.19 8.54 10.07
N MET A 81 17.19 8.86 9.25
CA MET A 81 16.44 10.12 9.39
C MET A 81 15.34 10.04 10.45
N HIS A 82 14.77 8.85 10.67
CA HIS A 82 13.61 8.61 11.54
C HIS A 82 13.76 7.28 12.30
N SER A 83 14.79 7.16 13.13
CA SER A 83 15.15 5.93 13.86
C SER A 83 14.01 5.31 14.67
N ASP A 84 13.19 6.14 15.32
CA ASP A 84 12.09 5.66 16.17
C ASP A 84 10.96 5.06 15.33
N LEU A 85 10.70 5.65 14.15
CA LEU A 85 9.72 5.12 13.20
C LEU A 85 10.23 3.80 12.61
N TYR A 86 11.51 3.73 12.26
CA TYR A 86 12.13 2.47 11.83
C TYR A 86 12.02 1.38 12.91
N ALA A 87 12.35 1.69 14.17
CA ALA A 87 12.30 0.75 15.27
C ALA A 87 10.88 0.23 15.51
N SER A 88 9.89 1.13 15.50
CA SER A 88 8.48 0.80 15.68
C SER A 88 7.94 -0.05 14.52
N GLY A 89 8.29 0.28 13.29
CA GLY A 89 7.93 -0.49 12.10
C GLY A 89 8.54 -1.90 12.13
N ARG A 90 9.83 -2.01 12.47
CA ARG A 90 10.51 -3.29 12.63
C ARG A 90 9.88 -4.14 13.73
N GLU A 91 9.56 -3.56 14.88
CA GLU A 91 8.89 -4.29 15.96
C GLU A 91 7.51 -4.79 15.53
N THR A 92 6.74 -3.96 14.82
CA THR A 92 5.43 -4.32 14.28
C THR A 92 5.53 -5.50 13.32
N PHE A 93 6.50 -5.47 12.41
CA PHE A 93 6.77 -6.59 11.49
C PHE A 93 7.17 -7.87 12.23
N LEU A 94 8.02 -7.78 13.25
CA LEU A 94 8.41 -8.94 14.06
C LEU A 94 7.20 -9.54 14.81
N LYS A 95 6.35 -8.69 15.38
CA LYS A 95 5.10 -9.14 16.03
C LYS A 95 4.20 -9.83 15.02
N LEU A 96 3.98 -9.22 13.86
CA LEU A 96 3.18 -9.79 12.77
C LEU A 96 3.71 -11.16 12.35
N ALA A 97 5.03 -11.29 12.17
CA ALA A 97 5.71 -12.55 11.83
C ALA A 97 5.47 -13.65 12.88
N SER A 98 5.51 -13.27 14.16
CA SER A 98 5.33 -14.22 15.26
C SER A 98 3.86 -14.61 15.53
N SER A 99 2.91 -13.77 15.13
CA SER A 99 1.49 -13.95 15.47
C SER A 99 0.62 -14.48 14.32
N THR A 100 1.09 -14.40 13.08
CA THR A 100 0.26 -14.73 11.92
C THR A 100 0.03 -16.24 11.75
N GLN A 101 -1.22 -16.62 11.48
CA GLN A 101 -1.62 -17.98 11.10
C GLN A 101 -1.79 -18.14 9.58
N ASP A 102 -1.70 -17.05 8.83
CA ASP A 102 -1.83 -17.04 7.38
C ASP A 102 -0.55 -17.58 6.73
N LYS A 103 -0.65 -18.71 6.03
CA LYS A 103 0.52 -19.38 5.42
C LYS A 103 1.20 -18.51 4.36
N ASP A 104 0.41 -17.79 3.57
CA ASP A 104 0.94 -16.87 2.56
C ASP A 104 1.70 -15.72 3.23
N MET A 105 1.18 -15.20 4.35
CA MET A 105 1.90 -14.21 5.16
C MET A 105 3.22 -14.73 5.73
N GLN A 106 3.24 -15.95 6.26
CA GLN A 106 4.47 -16.56 6.79
C GLN A 106 5.55 -16.67 5.72
N GLN A 107 5.16 -16.92 4.47
CA GLN A 107 6.08 -16.98 3.33
C GLN A 107 6.55 -15.61 2.88
N ILE A 108 5.69 -14.58 2.95
CA ILE A 108 6.02 -13.28 2.36
C ILE A 108 6.81 -12.38 3.29
N ILE A 109 6.61 -12.50 4.61
CA ILE A 109 7.29 -11.66 5.60
C ILE A 109 8.82 -11.71 5.44
N PRO A 110 9.48 -12.88 5.24
CA PRO A 110 10.92 -12.93 4.99
C PRO A 110 11.37 -12.19 3.72
N GLU A 111 10.51 -12.14 2.70
CA GLU A 111 10.77 -11.46 1.42
C GLU A 111 10.44 -9.96 1.47
N TRP A 112 9.68 -9.53 2.49
CA TRP A 112 9.25 -8.14 2.64
C TRP A 112 10.41 -7.27 3.10
N SER A 113 11.02 -6.59 2.14
CA SER A 113 12.28 -5.85 2.29
C SER A 113 12.15 -4.45 2.90
N THR A 114 10.98 -4.10 3.46
CA THR A 114 10.73 -2.78 4.07
C THR A 114 10.00 -2.91 5.40
N VAL A 115 10.05 -1.86 6.23
CA VAL A 115 9.15 -1.72 7.39
C VAL A 115 7.86 -0.96 7.03
N TYR A 116 7.65 -0.65 5.74
CA TYR A 116 6.40 -0.11 5.25
C TYR A 116 5.38 -1.23 5.12
N MET A 117 4.16 -0.95 5.55
CA MET A 117 3.10 -1.96 5.59
C MET A 117 2.36 -2.08 4.26
N VAL A 118 2.52 -1.13 3.34
CA VAL A 118 1.76 -1.07 2.08
C VAL A 118 2.60 -0.49 0.97
N VAL A 119 2.51 -1.11 -0.20
CA VAL A 119 2.82 -0.48 -1.48
C VAL A 119 1.54 -0.43 -2.32
N LEU A 120 1.19 0.77 -2.79
CA LEU A 120 0.05 0.99 -3.68
C LEU A 120 0.54 1.63 -4.97
N VAL A 121 0.37 0.93 -6.09
CA VAL A 121 0.63 1.48 -7.43
C VAL A 121 -0.71 1.89 -8.01
N ILE A 122 -0.87 3.18 -8.34
CA ILE A 122 -2.11 3.74 -8.88
C ILE A 122 -1.87 4.14 -10.33
N VAL A 123 -2.68 3.60 -11.24
CA VAL A 123 -2.65 3.89 -12.68
C VAL A 123 -4.02 4.40 -13.11
N ASN A 124 -4.36 5.56 -12.54
CA ASN A 124 -5.63 6.25 -12.77
C ASN A 124 -5.37 7.62 -13.38
N GLN A 125 -6.30 8.08 -14.23
CA GLN A 125 -6.31 9.47 -14.72
C GLN A 125 -6.74 10.46 -13.62
N ALA A 126 -7.56 9.98 -12.67
CA ALA A 126 -7.99 10.76 -11.52
C ALA A 126 -8.24 9.83 -10.33
N THR A 127 -7.79 10.26 -9.16
CA THR A 127 -8.20 9.65 -7.89
C THR A 127 -9.17 10.61 -7.21
N PRO A 128 -10.44 10.24 -7.02
CA PRO A 128 -11.41 11.15 -6.41
C PRO A 128 -11.03 11.52 -4.98
N PHE A 129 -11.53 12.67 -4.51
CA PHE A 129 -11.35 13.10 -3.14
C PHE A 129 -11.79 12.03 -2.15
N HIS A 130 -10.87 11.63 -1.28
CA HIS A 130 -11.13 10.68 -0.22
C HIS A 130 -10.19 10.97 0.95
N ARG A 131 -10.51 10.39 2.11
CA ARG A 131 -9.67 10.39 3.29
C ARG A 131 -9.47 8.96 3.75
N ASP A 132 -8.26 8.60 4.15
CA ASP A 132 -8.06 7.35 4.87
C ASP A 132 -8.55 7.53 6.32
N LEU A 133 -9.76 7.04 6.57
CA LEU A 133 -10.42 7.15 7.87
C LEU A 133 -9.85 6.19 8.91
N SER A 134 -9.03 5.21 8.51
CA SER A 134 -8.47 4.19 9.40
C SER A 134 -6.98 4.38 9.66
N CYS A 135 -6.38 5.43 9.10
CA CYS A 135 -4.99 5.77 9.29
C CYS A 135 -4.79 6.51 10.63
N TRP A 136 -3.73 6.16 11.36
CA TRP A 136 -3.40 6.84 12.63
C TRP A 136 -2.68 8.15 12.32
N VAL A 137 -2.85 9.18 13.17
CA VAL A 137 -2.24 10.52 12.94
C VAL A 137 -0.71 10.49 12.81
N GLN A 138 -0.08 9.44 13.34
CA GLN A 138 1.37 9.23 13.32
C GLN A 138 1.84 8.41 12.11
N CYS A 139 0.92 7.84 11.32
CA CYS A 139 1.26 7.12 10.11
C CYS A 139 1.68 8.12 9.03
N LEU A 140 2.78 7.81 8.35
CA LEU A 140 3.31 8.57 7.23
C LEU A 140 3.13 7.76 5.96
N ASP A 141 2.48 8.37 4.97
CA ASP A 141 2.45 7.85 3.61
C ASP A 141 3.53 8.54 2.77
N MET A 142 4.21 7.76 1.95
CA MET A 142 5.14 8.26 0.94
C MET A 142 4.51 8.11 -0.43
N LEU A 143 4.23 9.23 -1.09
CA LEU A 143 3.75 9.26 -2.47
C LEU A 143 4.90 9.65 -3.40
N ALA A 144 5.14 8.82 -4.42
CA ALA A 144 6.07 9.10 -5.49
C ALA A 144 5.37 8.93 -6.84
N THR A 145 5.73 9.76 -7.81
CA THR A 145 5.18 9.75 -9.17
C THR A 145 6.28 9.43 -10.16
N ILE A 146 5.96 8.69 -11.21
CA ILE A 146 6.91 8.28 -12.25
C ILE A 146 6.39 8.84 -13.58
N GLY A 147 7.26 9.48 -14.36
CA GLY A 147 6.92 10.00 -15.70
C GLY A 147 6.75 11.52 -15.76
N GLY A 148 6.64 12.21 -14.62
CA GLY A 148 6.76 13.68 -14.54
C GLY A 148 5.77 14.46 -15.40
N ASP A 149 4.52 14.00 -15.48
CA ASP A 149 3.45 14.71 -16.19
C ASP A 149 3.29 16.14 -15.62
N PRO A 150 3.46 17.20 -16.42
CA PRO A 150 3.36 18.58 -15.96
C PRO A 150 1.95 18.94 -15.45
N ASP A 151 0.92 18.20 -15.85
CA ASP A 151 -0.46 18.41 -15.41
C ASP A 151 -0.80 17.59 -14.16
N LEU A 152 0.13 16.78 -13.63
CA LEU A 152 -0.08 16.01 -12.41
C LEU A 152 0.00 16.89 -11.17
N HIS A 153 -1.10 16.96 -10.43
CA HIS A 153 -1.22 17.71 -9.19
C HIS A 153 -1.83 16.85 -8.08
N ILE A 154 -1.41 17.11 -6.84
CA ILE A 154 -2.07 16.60 -5.64
C ILE A 154 -2.90 17.74 -5.04
N GLU A 155 -4.20 17.53 -4.95
CA GLU A 155 -5.13 18.46 -4.30
C GLU A 155 -5.48 17.98 -2.89
N LEU A 156 -5.22 18.82 -1.91
CA LEU A 156 -5.48 18.56 -0.50
C LEU A 156 -6.61 19.46 0.00
N ASP A 157 -7.85 19.03 -0.24
CA ASP A 157 -9.03 19.81 0.16
C ASP A 157 -9.17 19.87 1.70
N ASN A 158 -9.37 21.09 2.21
CA ASN A 158 -9.48 21.41 3.64
C ASN A 158 -8.18 21.26 4.45
N ILE A 159 -7.02 21.37 3.80
CA ILE A 159 -5.73 21.56 4.48
C ILE A 159 -5.27 23.01 4.20
N GLY A 160 -5.97 23.99 4.80
CA GLY A 160 -5.66 25.42 4.68
C GLY A 160 -6.18 26.06 3.39
#